data_AF-A0A940UR99-F1
#
_entry.id   AF-A0A940UR99-F1
#
_cell.length_a   1.000
_cell.length_b   1.000
_cell.length_c   1.000
_cell.angle_alpha   90.00
_cell.angle_beta   90.00
_cell.angle_gamma   90.00
#
_symmetry.space_group_name_H-M   'P 1'
#
loop_
_entity.id
_entity.type
_entity.pdbx_description
1 polymer ?
#
loop_
_entity_poly.entity_id
_entity_poly.type
_entity_poly.pdbx_seq_one_letter_code
_entity_poly.pdbx_strand_id
1 'polypeptide(L)'
;QWHYTAPEGGINVVPAWGTFTGPNQVTGYNGSGATVAVIDTGLAYKAFLSVPQAPEWKDQQGKVALPSGVDMDLVNSDTEPNDDNGHGTHVSNTISQNTNNGILGAGVANGAKIMPIKVLDASGSGEESALAEAIHLAANNGAQVINMSLGFPAGTQASELPLLAEAVTYAYNKGVTIVAAAGNDAAASCSYPAAFPEVICVGSTKYDGNLAWYSNYGTDLALVAPGGAYCASADDLLCLLLGYPYAFNDQNKDNWPDGVLQETFDSATYTFDDWFYEGTSMAPPHVAAVAALVIGKAKGLGLTLGPQQVREILTSSAKDKGSPGYDSTYGWGLVDATAALAKVGASSPVSPAAPTNLNANTASSSQINLSWLDKSGNETGFRIWRCTGSSCTTFDQIATVGANVTSYANTGLLASTTYRYQVNAYNNDGESEYSNAATAVTQAAPAAPDAPTNLTATAFSRNQIDLTWTDNAGNETGFKIERCKGATCTNFTQIAAVGANITAYSNTRLSKNTTYRYRIRAYNAAGNSAYTDIVTATTRR
;
A
#
# COMPACT_ATOMS: atom_id res chain seq x y z
N GLN A 1 3.21 -10.00 32.85
CA GLN A 1 3.18 -9.68 31.40
C GLN A 1 1.73 -9.67 30.90
N TRP A 2 1.00 -8.57 31.16
CA TRP A 2 -0.41 -8.44 30.73
C TRP A 2 -0.56 -8.50 29.21
N HIS A 3 0.44 -8.00 28.48
CA HIS A 3 0.50 -7.97 27.02
C HIS A 3 0.41 -9.36 26.36
N TYR A 4 0.52 -10.44 27.12
CA TYR A 4 0.29 -11.82 26.66
C TYR A 4 -1.09 -12.39 26.99
N THR A 5 -1.76 -11.84 28.00
CA THR A 5 -2.89 -12.51 28.70
C THR A 5 -4.12 -11.64 28.91
N ALA A 6 -3.98 -10.31 28.85
CA ALA A 6 -5.09 -9.38 29.03
C ALA A 6 -6.16 -9.65 27.95
N PRO A 7 -7.45 -9.78 28.32
CA PRO A 7 -8.50 -10.13 27.35
C PRO A 7 -8.65 -9.13 26.21
N GLU A 8 -8.41 -7.84 26.48
CA GLU A 8 -8.63 -6.78 25.50
C GLU A 8 -7.37 -6.27 24.82
N GLY A 9 -6.25 -6.13 25.54
CA GLY A 9 -4.98 -5.64 25.01
C GLY A 9 -3.89 -6.70 24.86
N GLY A 10 -4.13 -7.96 25.22
CA GLY A 10 -3.14 -9.04 25.10
C GLY A 10 -3.22 -9.79 23.78
N ILE A 11 -2.12 -10.44 23.39
CA ILE A 11 -1.99 -11.14 22.08
C ILE A 11 -2.47 -12.60 22.07
N ASN A 12 -3.13 -13.06 23.13
CA ASN A 12 -3.70 -14.42 23.20
C ASN A 12 -2.69 -15.55 22.90
N VAL A 13 -1.49 -15.48 23.49
CA VAL A 13 -0.39 -16.45 23.20
C VAL A 13 -0.40 -17.70 24.08
N VAL A 14 -0.96 -17.63 25.29
CA VAL A 14 -0.91 -18.77 26.23
C VAL A 14 -1.51 -20.07 25.65
N PRO A 15 -2.68 -20.04 24.97
CA PRO A 15 -3.21 -21.25 24.34
C PRO A 15 -2.33 -21.79 23.20
N ALA A 16 -1.58 -20.93 22.52
CA ALA A 16 -0.65 -21.32 21.46
C ALA A 16 0.51 -22.18 21.98
N TRP A 17 1.03 -21.88 23.18
CA TRP A 17 2.08 -22.68 23.80
C TRP A 17 1.55 -24.04 24.28
N GLY A 18 0.32 -24.14 24.74
CA GLY A 18 -0.18 -25.35 25.39
C GLY A 18 0.46 -25.56 26.76
N THR A 19 0.98 -26.76 27.05
CA THR A 19 1.62 -27.07 28.34
C THR A 19 3.13 -27.00 28.24
N PHE A 20 3.79 -26.40 29.23
CA PHE A 20 5.23 -26.47 29.34
C PHE A 20 5.68 -27.78 29.99
N THR A 21 6.64 -28.47 29.37
CA THR A 21 7.26 -29.71 29.89
C THR A 21 8.69 -29.49 30.38
N GLY A 22 9.20 -28.26 30.27
CA GLY A 22 10.54 -27.83 30.68
C GLY A 22 10.84 -26.41 30.18
N PRO A 23 12.06 -25.89 30.39
CA PRO A 23 12.46 -24.58 29.86
C PRO A 23 12.36 -24.53 28.33
N ASN A 24 11.57 -23.59 27.80
CA ASN A 24 11.22 -23.43 26.37
C ASN A 24 10.60 -24.66 25.69
N GLN A 25 10.27 -25.72 26.44
CA GLN A 25 9.68 -26.94 25.87
C GLN A 25 8.16 -26.89 26.08
N VAL A 26 7.42 -26.80 24.98
CA VAL A 26 5.96 -26.67 24.99
C VAL A 26 5.29 -27.74 24.14
N THR A 27 4.09 -28.16 24.50
CA THR A 27 3.31 -29.14 23.70
C THR A 27 2.68 -28.53 22.44
N GLY A 28 2.49 -27.20 22.43
CA GLY A 28 1.99 -26.44 21.30
C GLY A 28 3.12 -25.89 20.43
N TYR A 29 3.13 -24.58 20.21
CA TYR A 29 4.07 -23.91 19.32
C TYR A 29 4.84 -22.82 20.07
N ASN A 30 6.17 -22.87 20.02
CA ASN A 30 7.08 -21.88 20.61
C ASN A 30 7.93 -21.15 19.56
N GLY A 31 7.71 -21.38 18.26
CA GLY A 31 8.48 -20.74 17.19
C GLY A 31 9.81 -21.43 16.85
N SER A 32 10.07 -22.62 17.42
CA SER A 32 11.22 -23.43 17.01
C SER A 32 11.24 -23.67 15.50
N GLY A 33 12.42 -23.48 14.90
CA GLY A 33 12.63 -23.58 13.47
C GLY A 33 12.63 -22.24 12.72
N ALA A 34 12.23 -21.15 13.38
CA ALA A 34 12.35 -19.78 12.89
C ALA A 34 13.57 -19.05 13.49
N THR A 35 14.10 -18.09 12.74
CA THR A 35 15.15 -17.14 13.09
C THR A 35 14.60 -15.74 12.83
N VAL A 36 14.62 -14.90 13.88
CA VAL A 36 14.20 -13.51 13.83
C VAL A 36 15.44 -12.63 13.93
N ALA A 37 15.70 -11.83 12.90
CA ALA A 37 16.67 -10.77 12.98
C ALA A 37 16.10 -9.58 13.76
N VAL A 38 16.83 -9.12 14.77
CA VAL A 38 16.48 -7.95 15.56
C VAL A 38 17.52 -6.89 15.23
N ILE A 39 17.09 -5.90 14.44
CA ILE A 39 17.92 -4.79 13.99
C ILE A 39 17.67 -3.63 14.96
N ASP A 40 18.60 -3.42 15.91
CA ASP A 40 18.38 -2.58 17.08
C ASP A 40 19.73 -2.15 17.73
N THR A 41 19.77 -1.87 19.04
CA THR A 41 20.98 -1.52 19.81
C THR A 41 21.89 -2.71 20.13
N GLY A 42 21.51 -3.93 19.72
CA GLY A 42 22.22 -5.17 19.99
C GLY A 42 21.48 -6.08 20.97
N LEU A 43 22.16 -7.14 21.42
CA LEU A 43 21.63 -8.07 22.42
C LEU A 43 22.71 -8.41 23.46
N ALA A 44 22.43 -8.33 24.74
CA ALA A 44 23.37 -8.74 25.80
C ALA A 44 23.48 -10.27 25.96
N TYR A 45 23.68 -11.00 24.87
CA TYR A 45 23.66 -12.47 24.84
C TYR A 45 24.92 -13.11 25.41
N LYS A 46 26.02 -12.35 25.53
CA LYS A 46 27.25 -12.76 26.19
C LYS A 46 27.86 -11.58 26.95
N ALA A 47 28.78 -11.89 27.86
CA ALA A 47 29.58 -10.85 28.49
C ALA A 47 30.54 -10.27 27.45
N PHE A 48 30.50 -8.96 27.25
CA PHE A 48 31.34 -8.26 26.30
C PHE A 48 31.66 -6.85 26.80
N LEU A 49 32.94 -6.47 26.75
CA LEU A 49 33.44 -5.24 27.37
C LEU A 49 32.98 -5.11 28.84
N SER A 50 32.28 -4.03 29.18
CA SER A 50 31.72 -3.79 30.52
C SER A 50 30.32 -4.36 30.72
N VAL A 51 29.66 -4.84 29.66
CA VAL A 51 28.27 -5.31 29.73
C VAL A 51 28.26 -6.80 30.10
N PRO A 52 27.64 -7.19 31.23
CA PRO A 52 27.49 -8.59 31.58
C PRO A 52 26.51 -9.30 30.66
N GLN A 53 26.60 -10.63 30.62
CA GLN A 53 25.60 -11.44 29.94
C GLN A 53 24.25 -11.37 30.67
N ALA A 54 23.18 -11.13 29.91
CA ALA A 54 21.82 -11.19 30.39
C ALA A 54 21.51 -12.56 31.04
N PRO A 55 20.96 -12.60 32.27
CA PRO A 55 20.65 -13.86 32.95
C PRO A 55 19.81 -14.82 32.11
N GLU A 56 18.83 -14.32 31.37
CA GLU A 56 17.95 -15.14 30.52
C GLU A 56 18.65 -15.76 29.31
N TRP A 57 19.89 -15.35 29.00
CA TRP A 57 20.66 -15.81 27.85
C TRP A 57 21.80 -16.78 28.20
N LYS A 58 22.07 -17.03 29.49
CA LYS A 58 23.13 -17.94 29.94
C LYS A 58 22.94 -19.38 29.47
N ASP A 59 21.69 -19.84 29.45
CA ASP A 59 21.31 -21.22 29.09
C ASP A 59 20.75 -21.33 27.66
N GLN A 60 20.80 -20.26 26.87
CA GLN A 60 20.23 -20.19 25.51
C GLN A 60 21.21 -20.61 24.40
N GLN A 61 22.10 -21.56 24.69
CA GLN A 61 23.12 -22.00 23.74
C GLN A 61 22.49 -22.46 22.42
N GLY A 62 22.88 -21.82 21.32
CA GLY A 62 22.37 -22.11 19.97
C GLY A 62 21.09 -21.36 19.56
N LYS A 63 20.50 -20.53 20.44
CA LYS A 63 19.41 -19.61 20.09
C LYS A 63 19.91 -18.29 19.48
N VAL A 64 21.15 -17.90 19.73
CA VAL A 64 21.79 -16.78 19.02
C VAL A 64 22.29 -17.26 17.65
N ALA A 65 21.81 -16.64 16.58
CA ALA A 65 22.09 -17.02 15.20
C ALA A 65 23.05 -16.02 14.54
N LEU A 66 24.33 -16.10 14.91
CA LEU A 66 25.38 -15.29 14.28
C LEU A 66 26.04 -16.04 13.10
N PRO A 67 25.98 -15.51 11.88
CA PRO A 67 26.71 -16.06 10.75
C PRO A 67 28.22 -15.94 10.95
N SER A 68 28.97 -16.98 10.54
CA SER A 68 30.43 -17.00 10.68
C SER A 68 31.08 -16.03 9.70
N GLY A 69 31.96 -15.15 10.21
CA GLY A 69 32.78 -14.25 9.39
C GLY A 69 32.01 -13.08 8.78
N VAL A 70 30.82 -12.79 9.30
CA VAL A 70 30.00 -11.64 8.92
C VAL A 70 29.98 -10.70 10.11
N ASP A 71 30.23 -9.43 9.84
CA ASP A 71 30.11 -8.38 10.85
C ASP A 71 28.63 -8.06 11.08
N MET A 72 28.19 -8.18 12.33
CA MET A 72 26.80 -7.96 12.72
C MET A 72 26.66 -6.72 13.60
N ASP A 73 27.77 -6.04 13.94
CA ASP A 73 27.78 -4.73 14.57
C ASP A 73 28.24 -3.66 13.58
N LEU A 74 27.28 -2.87 13.12
CA LEU A 74 27.50 -1.80 12.14
C LEU A 74 27.77 -0.45 12.81
N VAL A 75 28.07 -0.43 14.11
CA VAL A 75 28.25 0.78 14.92
C VAL A 75 29.67 0.88 15.47
N ASN A 76 30.13 -0.10 16.25
CA ASN A 76 31.34 0.07 17.06
C ASN A 76 32.62 -0.44 16.39
N SER A 77 32.54 -0.89 15.13
CA SER A 77 33.68 -1.47 14.39
C SER A 77 34.29 -2.69 15.09
N ASP A 78 33.47 -3.44 15.80
CA ASP A 78 33.77 -4.79 16.25
C ASP A 78 32.73 -5.76 15.66
N THR A 79 32.95 -7.07 15.79
CA THR A 79 32.06 -8.06 15.18
C THR A 79 30.96 -8.56 16.12
N GLU A 80 30.76 -7.89 17.25
CA GLU A 80 29.96 -8.38 18.37
C GLU A 80 28.75 -7.46 18.57
N PRO A 81 27.54 -7.87 18.11
CA PRO A 81 26.32 -7.07 18.25
C PRO A 81 25.76 -7.11 19.68
N ASN A 82 26.62 -6.84 20.66
CA ASN A 82 26.29 -6.81 22.07
C ASN A 82 25.59 -5.49 22.39
N ASP A 83 24.57 -5.56 23.24
CA ASP A 83 23.81 -4.38 23.63
C ASP A 83 24.59 -3.54 24.64
N ASP A 84 24.62 -2.24 24.45
CA ASP A 84 25.19 -1.23 25.36
C ASP A 84 24.16 -0.16 25.75
N ASN A 85 22.89 -0.34 25.36
CA ASN A 85 21.77 0.56 25.65
C ASN A 85 20.68 -0.09 26.52
N GLY A 86 20.32 -1.34 26.22
CA GLY A 86 19.24 -2.09 26.89
C GLY A 86 17.97 -2.22 26.05
N HIS A 87 17.75 -1.33 25.08
CA HIS A 87 16.55 -1.37 24.23
C HIS A 87 16.47 -2.65 23.38
N GLY A 88 17.53 -2.99 22.66
CA GLY A 88 17.59 -4.18 21.81
C GLY A 88 17.48 -5.50 22.60
N THR A 89 17.99 -5.55 23.83
CA THR A 89 17.80 -6.69 24.74
C THR A 89 16.33 -6.84 25.13
N HIS A 90 15.64 -5.74 25.49
CA HIS A 90 14.21 -5.74 25.82
C HIS A 90 13.34 -6.20 24.64
N VAL A 91 13.62 -5.67 23.44
CA VAL A 91 12.96 -6.05 22.18
C VAL A 91 13.18 -7.53 21.88
N SER A 92 14.43 -8.01 21.93
CA SER A 92 14.77 -9.42 21.69
C SER A 92 14.11 -10.36 22.69
N ASN A 93 14.01 -9.94 23.95
CA ASN A 93 13.38 -10.71 25.02
C ASN A 93 11.86 -10.81 24.85
N THR A 94 11.20 -9.77 24.34
CA THR A 94 9.79 -9.87 23.93
C THR A 94 9.56 -10.98 22.90
N ILE A 95 10.52 -11.19 22.01
CA ILE A 95 10.45 -12.23 21.00
C ILE A 95 10.78 -13.60 21.60
N SER A 96 11.93 -13.76 22.25
CA SER A 96 12.48 -15.09 22.57
C SER A 96 13.21 -15.16 23.91
N GLN A 97 12.79 -14.42 24.93
CA GLN A 97 13.25 -14.65 26.30
C GLN A 97 13.01 -16.11 26.71
N ASN A 98 13.94 -16.66 27.49
CA ASN A 98 13.81 -18.01 28.03
C ASN A 98 12.55 -18.07 28.91
N THR A 99 11.82 -19.16 28.83
CA THR A 99 10.48 -19.28 29.45
C THR A 99 10.38 -20.58 30.21
N ASN A 100 9.72 -20.54 31.37
CA ASN A 100 9.56 -21.69 32.27
C ASN A 100 10.90 -22.24 32.82
N ASN A 101 11.83 -21.33 33.12
CA ASN A 101 13.14 -21.59 33.73
C ASN A 101 13.22 -21.14 35.22
N GLY A 102 12.14 -20.59 35.78
CA GLY A 102 12.10 -20.10 37.16
C GLY A 102 12.62 -18.66 37.34
N ILE A 103 12.92 -17.96 36.25
CA ILE A 103 13.18 -16.52 36.20
C ILE A 103 11.90 -15.82 35.69
N LEU A 104 11.66 -14.58 36.12
CA LEU A 104 10.46 -13.84 35.74
C LEU A 104 10.56 -13.42 34.27
N GLY A 105 9.42 -13.51 33.56
CA GLY A 105 9.31 -13.15 32.16
C GLY A 105 9.18 -14.37 31.24
N ALA A 106 8.89 -14.07 29.98
CA ALA A 106 8.68 -15.05 28.93
C ALA A 106 8.82 -14.36 27.57
N GLY A 107 9.28 -15.09 26.56
CA GLY A 107 9.26 -14.66 25.17
C GLY A 107 8.08 -15.28 24.43
N VAL A 108 7.42 -14.50 23.56
CA VAL A 108 6.28 -14.94 22.73
C VAL A 108 6.62 -16.19 21.91
N ALA A 109 7.77 -16.16 21.23
CA ALA A 109 8.34 -17.24 20.45
C ALA A 109 9.63 -17.77 21.12
N ASN A 110 9.52 -18.22 22.38
CA ASN A 110 10.64 -18.68 23.22
C ASN A 110 11.48 -19.85 22.67
N GLY A 111 11.07 -20.48 21.57
CA GLY A 111 11.84 -21.48 20.84
C GLY A 111 12.52 -20.96 19.56
N ALA A 112 12.24 -19.72 19.13
CA ALA A 112 12.86 -19.10 17.95
C ALA A 112 14.29 -18.65 18.23
N LYS A 113 15.12 -18.62 17.19
CA LYS A 113 16.46 -18.04 17.26
C LYS A 113 16.41 -16.52 17.07
N ILE A 114 17.31 -15.81 17.74
CA ILE A 114 17.53 -14.37 17.54
C ILE A 114 18.84 -14.16 16.78
N MET A 115 18.79 -13.39 15.71
CA MET A 115 19.94 -12.87 14.99
C MET A 115 20.07 -11.38 15.35
N PRO A 116 20.85 -11.02 16.38
CA PRO A 116 21.03 -9.61 16.72
C PRO A 116 21.88 -8.93 15.65
N ILE A 117 21.44 -7.76 15.18
CA ILE A 117 22.19 -6.88 14.29
C ILE A 117 22.19 -5.50 14.94
N LYS A 118 23.37 -5.00 15.32
CA LYS A 118 23.51 -3.71 15.98
C LYS A 118 23.65 -2.62 14.93
N VAL A 119 22.68 -1.70 14.90
CA VAL A 119 22.69 -0.51 14.03
C VAL A 119 22.49 0.79 14.80
N LEU A 120 22.12 0.68 16.08
CA LEU A 120 21.96 1.80 16.98
C LEU A 120 23.06 1.78 18.05
N ASP A 121 23.61 2.95 18.35
CA ASP A 121 24.63 3.16 19.37
C ASP A 121 24.08 3.14 20.80
N ALA A 122 24.95 3.38 21.78
CA ALA A 122 24.57 3.46 23.20
C ALA A 122 23.50 4.52 23.50
N SER A 123 23.29 5.50 22.63
CA SER A 123 22.26 6.54 22.74
C SER A 123 20.97 6.16 22.02
N GLY A 124 20.90 4.97 21.40
CA GLY A 124 19.78 4.52 20.59
C GLY A 124 19.71 5.20 19.22
N SER A 125 20.82 5.74 18.71
CA SER A 125 20.89 6.47 17.44
C SER A 125 21.71 5.73 16.39
N GLY A 126 21.35 5.87 15.12
CA GLY A 126 22.05 5.20 14.02
C GLY A 126 21.82 5.88 12.67
N GLU A 127 22.38 5.28 11.62
CA GLU A 127 22.43 5.82 10.26
C GLU A 127 21.59 4.98 9.28
N GLU A 128 21.04 5.64 8.25
CA GLU A 128 20.25 4.97 7.21
C GLU A 128 21.03 3.87 6.48
N SER A 129 22.31 4.12 6.16
CA SER A 129 23.13 3.15 5.43
C SER A 129 23.37 1.87 6.24
N ALA A 130 23.59 1.99 7.55
CA ALA A 130 23.75 0.84 8.44
C ALA A 130 22.44 0.04 8.54
N LEU A 131 21.30 0.73 8.61
CA LEU A 131 19.99 0.07 8.60
C LEU A 131 19.73 -0.70 7.28
N ALA A 132 20.02 -0.09 6.14
CA ALA A 132 19.86 -0.74 4.83
C ALA A 132 20.80 -1.97 4.71
N GLU A 133 22.06 -1.85 5.14
CA GLU A 133 23.00 -2.96 5.16
C GLU A 133 22.55 -4.09 6.10
N ALA A 134 22.06 -3.77 7.30
CA ALA A 134 21.54 -4.75 8.25
C ALA A 134 20.37 -5.58 7.69
N ILE A 135 19.47 -4.96 6.93
CA ILE A 135 18.36 -5.65 6.26
C ILE A 135 18.90 -6.66 5.22
N HIS A 136 19.91 -6.25 4.44
CA HIS A 136 20.60 -7.16 3.50
C HIS A 136 21.29 -8.31 4.24
N LEU A 137 22.00 -8.02 5.33
CA LEU A 137 22.68 -9.02 6.15
C LEU A 137 21.69 -10.05 6.72
N ALA A 138 20.58 -9.59 7.30
CA ALA A 138 19.54 -10.46 7.81
C ALA A 138 19.00 -11.41 6.72
N ALA A 139 18.63 -10.85 5.56
CA ALA A 139 18.08 -11.61 4.45
C ALA A 139 19.07 -12.61 3.86
N ASN A 140 20.35 -12.25 3.78
CA ASN A 140 21.40 -13.11 3.23
C ASN A 140 21.82 -14.22 4.18
N ASN A 141 21.61 -14.05 5.49
CA ASN A 141 22.07 -14.98 6.50
C ASN A 141 20.95 -15.82 7.15
N GLY A 142 19.79 -15.89 6.50
CA GLY A 142 18.76 -16.89 6.81
C GLY A 142 17.77 -16.47 7.89
N ALA A 143 17.62 -15.18 8.17
CA ALA A 143 16.46 -14.67 8.90
C ALA A 143 15.19 -14.95 8.09
N GLN A 144 14.11 -15.39 8.75
CA GLN A 144 12.78 -15.45 8.13
C GLN A 144 11.88 -14.28 8.54
N VAL A 145 12.23 -13.61 9.64
CA VAL A 145 11.56 -12.40 10.13
C VAL A 145 12.62 -11.35 10.44
N ILE A 146 12.37 -10.09 10.09
CA ILE A 146 13.13 -8.93 10.52
C ILE A 146 12.21 -8.08 11.40
N ASN A 147 12.67 -7.76 12.61
CA ASN A 147 12.05 -6.79 13.51
C ASN A 147 12.89 -5.51 13.54
N MET A 148 12.25 -4.37 13.30
CA MET A 148 12.84 -3.03 13.41
C MET A 148 12.02 -2.18 14.37
N SER A 149 12.46 -2.12 15.62
CA SER A 149 11.86 -1.28 16.68
C SER A 149 12.51 0.10 16.70
N LEU A 150 12.58 0.72 15.52
CA LEU A 150 13.25 1.98 15.24
C LEU A 150 12.54 2.70 14.10
N GLY A 151 12.84 3.98 13.88
CA GLY A 151 12.24 4.71 12.77
C GLY A 151 12.85 6.09 12.53
N PHE A 152 12.45 6.67 11.41
CA PHE A 152 12.76 8.04 11.03
C PHE A 152 11.69 9.00 11.59
N PRO A 153 11.99 10.31 11.71
CA PRO A 153 10.99 11.30 12.11
C PRO A 153 9.72 11.25 11.25
N ALA A 154 8.57 11.49 11.85
CA ALA A 154 7.32 11.59 11.09
C ALA A 154 7.41 12.65 9.98
N GLY A 155 6.93 12.30 8.78
CA GLY A 155 6.94 13.17 7.61
C GLY A 155 8.13 12.99 6.65
N THR A 156 9.12 12.15 6.98
CA THR A 156 10.12 11.70 6.01
C THR A 156 9.45 11.05 4.79
N GLN A 157 9.92 11.33 3.58
CA GLN A 157 9.36 10.79 2.34
C GLN A 157 10.19 9.59 1.82
N ALA A 158 9.53 8.62 1.17
CA ALA A 158 10.21 7.47 0.55
C ALA A 158 11.36 7.87 -0.40
N SER A 159 11.21 9.00 -1.11
CA SER A 159 12.24 9.50 -2.04
C SER A 159 13.54 9.91 -1.35
N GLU A 160 13.51 10.14 -0.04
CA GLU A 160 14.68 10.48 0.78
C GLU A 160 15.43 9.22 1.25
N LEU A 161 14.84 8.03 1.10
CA LEU A 161 15.35 6.76 1.62
C LEU A 161 15.52 5.69 0.52
N PRO A 162 16.20 5.99 -0.60
CA PRO A 162 16.27 5.08 -1.74
C PRO A 162 17.07 3.80 -1.43
N LEU A 163 18.08 3.84 -0.55
CA LEU A 163 18.85 2.65 -0.18
C LEU A 163 18.00 1.73 0.69
N LEU A 164 17.30 2.31 1.67
CA LEU A 164 16.42 1.57 2.54
C LEU A 164 15.24 0.94 1.78
N ALA A 165 14.65 1.66 0.82
CA ALA A 165 13.58 1.13 -0.04
C ALA A 165 14.05 -0.10 -0.83
N GLU A 166 15.27 -0.05 -1.38
CA GLU A 166 15.88 -1.17 -2.09
C GLU A 166 16.11 -2.37 -1.15
N ALA A 167 16.70 -2.14 0.02
CA ALA A 167 16.99 -3.21 0.98
C ALA A 167 15.72 -3.91 1.49
N VAL A 168 14.66 -3.14 1.77
CA VAL A 168 13.34 -3.66 2.13
C VAL A 168 12.76 -4.53 1.01
N THR A 169 12.78 -4.01 -0.23
CA THR A 169 12.32 -4.74 -1.41
C THR A 169 13.12 -6.04 -1.61
N TYR A 170 14.44 -5.98 -1.40
CA TYR A 170 15.34 -7.13 -1.51
C TYR A 170 14.98 -8.22 -0.49
N ALA A 171 14.86 -7.86 0.79
CA ALA A 171 14.54 -8.81 1.85
C ALA A 171 13.14 -9.43 1.65
N TYR A 172 12.15 -8.64 1.25
CA TYR A 172 10.82 -9.14 0.92
C TYR A 172 10.87 -10.16 -0.23
N ASN A 173 11.57 -9.84 -1.32
CA ASN A 173 11.73 -10.75 -2.46
C ASN A 173 12.55 -12.02 -2.15
N LYS A 174 13.39 -11.96 -1.11
CA LYS A 174 14.09 -13.14 -0.54
C LYS A 174 13.19 -14.02 0.32
N GLY A 175 11.95 -13.61 0.54
CA GLY A 175 10.98 -14.36 1.34
C GLY A 175 11.00 -14.01 2.83
N VAL A 176 11.58 -12.87 3.21
CA VAL A 176 11.68 -12.44 4.61
C VAL A 176 10.47 -11.59 4.99
N THR A 177 9.81 -11.93 6.10
CA THR A 177 8.73 -11.10 6.67
C THR A 177 9.35 -9.92 7.42
N ILE A 178 8.94 -8.70 7.12
CA ILE A 178 9.54 -7.48 7.71
C ILE A 178 8.48 -6.80 8.57
N VAL A 179 8.83 -6.47 9.81
CA VAL A 179 7.93 -5.87 10.81
C VAL A 179 8.62 -4.65 11.41
N ALA A 180 7.92 -3.51 11.50
CA ALA A 180 8.50 -2.29 12.04
C ALA A 180 7.52 -1.42 12.82
N ALA A 181 8.07 -0.59 13.70
CA ALA A 181 7.34 0.33 14.57
C ALA A 181 6.66 1.45 13.76
N ALA A 182 5.38 1.73 14.04
CA ALA A 182 4.67 2.82 13.38
C ALA A 182 5.25 4.22 13.70
N GLY A 183 5.92 4.39 14.83
CA GLY A 183 6.43 5.68 15.33
C GLY A 183 5.59 6.26 16.47
N ASN A 184 6.16 7.21 17.21
CA ASN A 184 5.64 7.69 18.50
C ASN A 184 5.18 9.18 18.46
N ASP A 185 4.76 9.67 17.29
CA ASP A 185 4.47 11.08 17.03
C ASP A 185 2.96 11.40 17.05
N ALA A 186 2.10 10.41 17.32
CA ALA A 186 0.66 10.49 17.10
C ALA A 186 0.28 10.98 15.69
N ALA A 187 1.10 10.65 14.69
CA ALA A 187 0.94 11.05 13.31
C ALA A 187 -0.05 10.15 12.56
N ALA A 188 -0.75 10.71 11.57
CA ALA A 188 -1.71 10.00 10.71
C ALA A 188 -1.05 9.23 9.54
N SER A 189 0.21 8.85 9.70
CA SER A 189 0.93 7.91 8.84
C SER A 189 1.98 7.14 9.65
N CYS A 190 2.33 5.94 9.21
CA CYS A 190 3.51 5.24 9.75
C CYS A 190 4.80 6.02 9.41
N SER A 191 5.79 5.95 10.29
CA SER A 191 7.15 6.41 10.01
C SER A 191 7.90 5.36 9.18
N TYR A 192 8.89 5.77 8.40
CA TYR A 192 9.80 4.81 7.77
C TYR A 192 10.69 4.15 8.84
N PRO A 193 11.10 2.88 8.67
CA PRO A 193 10.82 1.99 7.54
C PRO A 193 9.41 1.38 7.51
N ALA A 194 8.59 1.53 8.56
CA ALA A 194 7.28 0.89 8.63
C ALA A 194 6.29 1.32 7.53
N ALA A 195 6.44 2.53 6.99
CA ALA A 195 5.63 3.03 5.88
C ALA A 195 5.91 2.38 4.51
N PHE A 196 6.94 1.54 4.37
CA PHE A 196 7.15 0.81 3.11
C PHE A 196 6.06 -0.27 2.93
N PRO A 197 5.47 -0.43 1.73
CA PRO A 197 4.38 -1.38 1.49
C PRO A 197 4.74 -2.84 1.86
N GLU A 198 5.99 -3.24 1.67
CA GLU A 198 6.52 -4.57 1.99
C GLU A 198 6.61 -4.84 3.50
N VAL A 199 6.61 -3.79 4.33
CA VAL A 199 6.77 -3.85 5.79
C VAL A 199 5.42 -3.87 6.48
N ILE A 200 5.29 -4.74 7.49
CA ILE A 200 4.12 -4.76 8.37
C ILE A 200 4.30 -3.62 9.37
N CYS A 201 3.62 -2.49 9.14
CA CYS A 201 3.58 -1.39 10.09
C CYS A 201 2.73 -1.77 11.32
N VAL A 202 3.33 -1.65 12.51
CA VAL A 202 2.71 -2.03 13.77
C VAL A 202 2.56 -0.84 14.71
N GLY A 203 1.30 -0.50 15.03
CA GLY A 203 0.93 0.50 16.02
C GLY A 203 0.86 -0.08 17.43
N SER A 204 0.85 0.79 18.44
CA SER A 204 0.85 0.41 19.86
C SER A 204 -0.52 0.51 20.50
N THR A 205 -0.88 -0.49 21.29
CA THR A 205 -2.05 -0.49 22.19
C THR A 205 -1.65 -0.57 23.66
N LYS A 206 -2.59 -0.14 24.50
CA LYS A 206 -2.52 -0.18 25.96
C LYS A 206 -3.15 -1.47 26.51
N TYR A 207 -3.18 -1.60 27.85
CA TYR A 207 -3.83 -2.71 28.55
C TYR A 207 -5.28 -2.99 28.12
N ASP A 208 -6.06 -1.92 27.93
CA ASP A 208 -7.47 -2.00 27.50
C ASP A 208 -7.65 -2.30 26.00
N GLY A 209 -6.57 -2.43 25.24
CA GLY A 209 -6.58 -2.64 23.80
C GLY A 209 -6.98 -1.41 22.98
N ASN A 210 -7.12 -0.24 23.60
CA ASN A 210 -7.21 1.02 22.86
C ASN A 210 -5.82 1.44 22.36
N LEU A 211 -5.80 2.23 21.28
CA LEU A 211 -4.56 2.79 20.74
C LEU A 211 -3.84 3.63 21.81
N ALA A 212 -2.52 3.45 21.93
CA ALA A 212 -1.69 4.28 22.79
C ALA A 212 -1.62 5.71 22.24
N TRP A 213 -1.61 6.70 23.13
CA TRP A 213 -1.73 8.12 22.74
C TRP A 213 -0.58 8.63 21.88
N TYR A 214 0.59 7.99 21.97
CA TYR A 214 1.77 8.33 21.18
C TYR A 214 1.78 7.59 19.82
N SER A 215 0.99 6.53 19.64
CA SER A 215 1.11 5.68 18.45
C SER A 215 0.75 6.45 17.20
N ASN A 216 1.63 6.39 16.20
CA ASN A 216 1.24 6.70 14.83
C ASN A 216 0.16 5.72 14.37
N TYR A 217 -0.67 6.19 13.43
CA TYR A 217 -1.80 5.50 12.83
C TYR A 217 -1.89 5.91 11.35
N GLY A 218 -2.86 5.42 10.58
CA GLY A 218 -3.04 5.84 9.18
C GLY A 218 -3.31 4.69 8.23
N THR A 219 -3.38 5.00 6.94
CA THR A 219 -3.69 4.01 5.88
C THR A 219 -2.59 2.97 5.66
N ASP A 220 -1.39 3.24 6.15
CA ASP A 220 -0.24 2.33 6.02
C ASP A 220 -0.15 1.35 7.20
N LEU A 221 -0.95 1.58 8.27
CA LEU A 221 -0.98 0.74 9.46
C LEU A 221 -1.60 -0.62 9.12
N ALA A 222 -0.87 -1.71 9.37
CA ALA A 222 -1.34 -3.06 9.06
C ALA A 222 -2.00 -3.73 10.28
N LEU A 223 -1.38 -3.59 11.45
CA LEU A 223 -1.79 -4.24 12.69
C LEU A 223 -1.48 -3.32 13.87
N VAL A 224 -2.09 -3.62 15.01
CA VAL A 224 -1.63 -3.12 16.30
C VAL A 224 -1.21 -4.27 17.21
N ALA A 225 -0.32 -3.96 18.16
CA ALA A 225 0.13 -4.89 19.18
C ALA A 225 0.36 -4.15 20.51
N PRO A 226 0.54 -4.85 21.63
CA PRO A 226 0.76 -4.20 22.92
C PRO A 226 2.11 -3.48 22.90
N GLY A 227 2.10 -2.16 23.04
CA GLY A 227 3.32 -1.38 23.30
C GLY A 227 3.27 -0.66 24.66
N GLY A 228 2.17 -0.78 25.39
CA GLY A 228 2.01 -0.27 26.76
C GLY A 228 1.83 1.23 26.83
N ALA A 229 1.30 1.71 27.94
CA ALA A 229 1.14 3.14 28.16
C ALA A 229 1.06 3.47 29.65
N TYR A 230 2.08 4.12 30.19
CA TYR A 230 2.15 4.55 31.58
C TYR A 230 2.91 5.86 31.71
N CYS A 231 2.45 6.75 32.59
CA CYS A 231 3.15 8.00 32.85
C CYS A 231 4.40 7.73 33.69
N ALA A 232 5.58 7.77 33.06
CA ALA A 232 6.85 7.45 33.69
C ALA A 232 7.25 8.45 34.79
N SER A 233 6.73 9.68 34.78
CA SER A 233 7.00 10.69 35.81
C SER A 233 5.82 11.64 36.05
N ALA A 234 5.86 12.38 37.17
CA ALA A 234 4.81 13.34 37.57
C ALA A 234 4.80 14.59 36.70
N ASP A 235 5.94 14.87 36.09
CA ASP A 235 6.21 16.05 35.28
C ASP A 235 6.04 15.77 33.79
N ASP A 236 5.56 14.58 33.43
CA ASP A 236 5.23 14.24 32.05
C ASP A 236 4.09 15.15 31.56
N LEU A 237 4.48 16.21 30.85
CA LEU A 237 3.60 17.26 30.36
C LEU A 237 2.45 16.69 29.52
N LEU A 238 2.65 15.59 28.79
CA LEU A 238 1.62 14.98 27.97
C LEU A 238 0.57 14.30 28.84
N CYS A 239 0.99 13.56 29.87
CA CYS A 239 0.09 12.99 30.86
C CYS A 239 -0.71 14.06 31.61
N LEU A 240 -0.06 15.17 31.99
CA LEU A 240 -0.72 16.31 32.65
C LEU A 240 -1.75 17.00 31.73
N LEU A 241 -1.43 17.21 30.45
CA LEU A 241 -2.34 17.82 29.47
C LEU A 241 -3.56 16.95 29.16
N LEU A 242 -3.38 15.63 29.16
CA LEU A 242 -4.44 14.66 28.90
C LEU A 242 -5.26 14.32 30.16
N GLY A 243 -4.87 14.86 31.32
CA GLY A 243 -5.58 14.64 32.60
C GLY A 243 -5.39 13.24 33.18
N TYR A 244 -4.31 12.53 32.80
CA TYR A 244 -3.98 11.23 33.37
C TYR A 244 -3.30 11.40 34.73
N PRO A 245 -3.77 10.74 35.80
CA PRO A 245 -3.15 10.86 37.11
C PRO A 245 -1.71 10.31 37.11
N TYR A 246 -0.80 11.07 37.73
CA TYR A 246 0.58 10.63 37.95
C TYR A 246 0.63 9.33 38.78
N ALA A 247 1.46 8.38 38.33
CA ALA A 247 1.51 7.00 38.77
C ALA A 247 0.15 6.31 38.58
N PHE A 248 0.15 5.22 37.81
CA PHE A 248 -1.02 4.37 37.57
C PHE A 248 -1.99 4.89 36.50
N ASN A 249 -1.55 4.88 35.23
CA ASN A 249 -2.39 4.20 34.22
C ASN A 249 -2.21 2.69 34.42
N ASP A 250 -2.54 2.20 35.61
CA ASP A 250 -2.67 0.80 35.94
C ASP A 250 -4.16 0.50 35.85
N GLN A 251 -4.56 0.27 34.61
CA GLN A 251 -5.92 -0.03 34.21
C GLN A 251 -6.40 -1.33 34.85
N ASN A 252 -5.46 -2.19 35.26
CA ASN A 252 -5.71 -3.54 35.76
C ASN A 252 -5.71 -3.63 37.30
N LYS A 253 -5.18 -2.60 37.99
CA LYS A 253 -5.10 -2.43 39.46
C LYS A 253 -4.25 -3.48 40.17
N ASP A 254 -3.17 -3.96 39.55
CA ASP A 254 -2.21 -4.88 40.15
C ASP A 254 -1.04 -4.18 40.87
N ASN A 255 -1.05 -2.85 40.90
CA ASN A 255 -0.01 -1.97 41.43
C ASN A 255 1.30 -1.99 40.63
N TRP A 256 1.27 -2.42 39.37
CA TRP A 256 2.39 -2.32 38.44
C TRP A 256 2.04 -1.41 37.25
N PRO A 257 3.04 -0.79 36.59
CA PRO A 257 2.79 -0.03 35.37
C PRO A 257 2.27 -0.92 34.23
N ASP A 258 1.30 -0.42 33.44
CA ASP A 258 0.83 -1.07 32.21
C ASP A 258 1.78 -0.86 31.01
N GLY A 259 3.09 -1.01 31.24
CA GLY A 259 4.11 -1.08 30.22
C GLY A 259 4.35 -2.51 29.71
N VAL A 260 5.22 -2.68 28.73
CA VAL A 260 5.70 -4.00 28.30
C VAL A 260 6.88 -4.42 29.18
N LEU A 261 6.64 -5.42 30.04
CA LEU A 261 7.66 -5.99 30.92
C LEU A 261 8.54 -7.02 30.20
N GLN A 262 9.86 -6.84 30.25
CA GLN A 262 10.88 -7.85 29.92
C GLN A 262 12.16 -7.65 30.74
N GLU A 263 12.99 -8.70 30.81
CA GLU A 263 14.36 -8.56 31.31
C GLU A 263 15.14 -7.60 30.39
N THR A 264 15.83 -6.64 30.99
CA THR A 264 16.84 -5.81 30.33
C THR A 264 17.78 -5.24 31.39
N PHE A 265 18.58 -4.22 31.08
CA PHE A 265 19.51 -3.59 32.00
C PHE A 265 19.48 -2.07 31.92
N ASP A 266 19.86 -1.44 33.03
CA ASP A 266 20.17 -0.01 33.08
C ASP A 266 21.53 0.24 32.42
N SER A 267 21.58 1.01 31.34
CA SER A 267 22.82 1.31 30.59
C SER A 267 23.84 2.15 31.38
N ALA A 268 23.44 2.84 32.45
CA ALA A 268 24.37 3.57 33.30
C ALA A 268 25.10 2.65 34.29
N THR A 269 24.45 1.58 34.74
CA THR A 269 24.98 0.69 35.78
C THR A 269 25.28 -0.74 35.30
N TYR A 270 24.79 -1.10 34.11
CA TYR A 270 24.76 -2.45 33.55
C TYR A 270 24.14 -3.50 34.49
N THR A 271 23.16 -3.07 35.29
CA THR A 271 22.43 -3.93 36.22
C THR A 271 21.18 -4.48 35.55
N PHE A 272 21.06 -5.81 35.49
CA PHE A 272 19.89 -6.50 34.93
C PHE A 272 18.73 -6.54 35.94
N ASP A 273 17.53 -6.29 35.44
CA ASP A 273 16.26 -6.49 36.16
C ASP A 273 15.11 -6.62 35.12
N ASP A 274 13.88 -6.77 35.59
CA ASP A 274 12.68 -6.74 34.75
C ASP A 274 12.12 -5.30 34.67
N TRP A 275 12.13 -4.72 33.45
CA TRP A 275 11.72 -3.33 33.24
C TRP A 275 10.47 -3.23 32.36
N PHE A 276 9.58 -2.33 32.75
CA PHE A 276 8.46 -1.90 31.93
C PHE A 276 8.94 -0.80 30.99
N TYR A 277 8.82 -1.02 29.68
CA TYR A 277 9.00 0.02 28.66
C TYR A 277 7.66 0.33 27.99
N GLU A 278 7.54 1.52 27.40
CA GLU A 278 6.44 1.89 26.52
C GLU A 278 6.95 2.42 25.18
N GLY A 279 6.14 2.28 24.15
CA GLY A 279 6.42 2.83 22.82
C GLY A 279 5.98 1.87 21.72
N THR A 280 5.88 2.40 20.50
CA THR A 280 5.77 1.56 19.31
C THR A 280 7.01 0.69 19.10
N SER A 281 8.12 0.87 19.83
CA SER A 281 9.23 -0.09 19.83
C SER A 281 8.88 -1.43 20.46
N MET A 282 7.93 -1.47 21.40
CA MET A 282 7.55 -2.68 22.12
C MET A 282 6.44 -3.47 21.39
N ALA A 283 5.75 -2.86 20.42
CA ALA A 283 4.65 -3.50 19.69
C ALA A 283 5.11 -4.46 18.55
N PRO A 284 5.99 -4.07 17.60
CA PRO A 284 6.56 -4.92 16.57
C PRO A 284 7.13 -6.26 17.06
N PRO A 285 7.89 -6.36 18.17
CA PRO A 285 8.43 -7.65 18.58
C PRO A 285 7.34 -8.67 18.93
N HIS A 286 6.16 -8.24 19.39
CA HIS A 286 5.03 -9.15 19.54
C HIS A 286 4.59 -9.72 18.18
N VAL A 287 4.43 -8.87 17.16
CA VAL A 287 4.02 -9.28 15.80
C VAL A 287 5.11 -10.14 15.15
N ALA A 288 6.39 -9.76 15.26
CA ALA A 288 7.52 -10.51 14.76
C ALA A 288 7.62 -11.91 15.41
N ALA A 289 7.31 -12.00 16.69
CA ALA A 289 7.27 -13.28 17.39
C ALA A 289 6.07 -14.13 16.96
N VAL A 290 4.87 -13.56 16.77
CA VAL A 290 3.74 -14.32 16.22
C VAL A 290 4.03 -14.78 14.78
N ALA A 291 4.70 -13.97 13.96
CA ALA A 291 5.20 -14.40 12.66
C ALA A 291 6.16 -15.60 12.79
N ALA A 292 7.07 -15.59 13.77
CA ALA A 292 7.95 -16.72 14.06
C ALA A 292 7.20 -17.98 14.53
N LEU A 293 6.13 -17.84 15.34
CA LEU A 293 5.24 -18.95 15.70
C LEU A 293 4.59 -19.57 14.46
N VAL A 294 4.04 -18.73 13.58
CA VAL A 294 3.40 -19.12 12.30
C VAL A 294 4.39 -19.86 11.40
N ILE A 295 5.59 -19.31 11.20
CA ILE A 295 6.65 -19.90 10.38
C ILE A 295 7.15 -21.22 10.99
N GLY A 296 7.36 -21.26 12.31
CA GLY A 296 7.76 -22.48 13.02
C GLY A 296 6.75 -23.61 12.86
N LYS A 297 5.44 -23.31 13.03
CA LYS A 297 4.36 -24.27 12.77
C LYS A 297 4.36 -24.74 11.31
N ALA A 298 4.44 -23.82 10.35
CA ALA A 298 4.45 -24.15 8.93
C ALA A 298 5.60 -25.09 8.57
N LYS A 299 6.82 -24.80 9.07
CA LYS A 299 8.00 -25.64 8.87
C LYS A 299 7.83 -27.02 9.49
N GLY A 300 7.20 -27.12 10.66
CA GLY A 300 6.85 -28.41 11.29
C GLY A 300 5.87 -29.25 10.45
N LEU A 301 5.08 -28.61 9.58
CA LEU A 301 4.20 -29.26 8.61
C LEU A 301 4.86 -29.49 7.23
N GLY A 302 6.14 -29.14 7.07
CA GLY A 302 6.84 -29.21 5.78
C GLY A 302 6.42 -28.13 4.78
N LEU A 303 5.82 -27.03 5.26
CA LEU A 303 5.40 -25.89 4.46
C LEU A 303 6.45 -24.76 4.55
N THR A 304 6.58 -24.02 3.45
CA THR A 304 7.33 -22.75 3.39
C THR A 304 6.35 -21.64 3.11
N LEU A 305 6.30 -20.63 4.00
CA LEU A 305 5.46 -19.45 3.82
C LEU A 305 6.31 -18.27 3.34
N GLY A 306 5.85 -17.58 2.31
CA GLY A 306 6.39 -16.28 1.91
C GLY A 306 5.83 -15.14 2.78
N PRO A 307 6.43 -13.93 2.71
CA PRO A 307 6.07 -12.80 3.56
C PRO A 307 4.63 -12.34 3.39
N GLN A 308 4.08 -12.42 2.16
CA GLN A 308 2.67 -12.13 1.92
C GLN A 308 1.74 -13.09 2.65
N GLN A 309 2.02 -14.40 2.61
CA GLN A 309 1.20 -15.41 3.27
C GLN A 309 1.25 -15.25 4.80
N VAL A 310 2.43 -14.89 5.34
CA VAL A 310 2.57 -14.58 6.77
C VAL A 310 1.76 -13.34 7.12
N ARG A 311 1.88 -12.25 6.34
CA ARG A 311 1.07 -11.03 6.53
C ARG A 311 -0.42 -11.35 6.53
N GLU A 312 -0.91 -12.09 5.55
CA GLU A 312 -2.32 -12.48 5.42
C GLU A 312 -2.81 -13.33 6.60
N ILE A 313 -1.98 -14.27 7.08
CA ILE A 313 -2.31 -15.05 8.28
C ILE A 313 -2.44 -14.12 9.49
N LEU A 314 -1.52 -13.18 9.67
CA LEU A 314 -1.54 -12.25 10.80
C LEU A 314 -2.73 -11.29 10.73
N THR A 315 -3.01 -10.68 9.56
CA THR A 315 -4.09 -9.70 9.40
C THR A 315 -5.47 -10.34 9.40
N SER A 316 -5.66 -11.48 8.73
CA SER A 316 -6.96 -12.16 8.66
C SER A 316 -7.35 -12.91 9.95
N SER A 317 -6.44 -12.98 10.92
CA SER A 317 -6.67 -13.59 12.23
C SER A 317 -6.64 -12.59 13.38
N ALA A 318 -6.31 -11.33 13.10
CA ALA A 318 -6.27 -10.28 14.11
C ALA A 318 -7.65 -10.09 14.77
N LYS A 319 -7.62 -9.76 16.05
CA LYS A 319 -8.81 -9.34 16.79
C LYS A 319 -9.16 -7.94 16.30
N ASP A 320 -10.21 -7.86 15.49
CA ASP A 320 -10.76 -6.62 14.95
C ASP A 320 -11.03 -5.58 16.06
N LYS A 321 -10.63 -4.34 15.81
CA LYS A 321 -10.73 -3.21 16.75
C LYS A 321 -11.18 -1.99 15.97
N GLY A 322 -12.06 -1.19 16.57
CA GLY A 322 -12.61 -0.01 15.90
C GLY A 322 -13.77 -0.38 14.98
N SER A 323 -13.71 0.06 13.72
CA SER A 323 -14.77 -0.21 12.74
C SER A 323 -14.60 -1.61 12.16
N PRO A 324 -15.68 -2.35 11.84
CA PRO A 324 -15.55 -3.70 11.31
C PRO A 324 -14.66 -3.79 10.08
N GLY A 325 -13.62 -4.63 10.15
CA GLY A 325 -12.63 -4.81 9.09
C GLY A 325 -11.48 -3.81 9.17
N TYR A 326 -10.88 -3.48 8.04
CA TYR A 326 -9.77 -2.53 8.03
C TYR A 326 -10.21 -1.11 8.40
N ASP A 327 -9.48 -0.48 9.33
CA ASP A 327 -9.56 0.96 9.57
C ASP A 327 -8.19 1.62 9.79
N SER A 328 -8.11 2.94 9.62
CA SER A 328 -6.85 3.68 9.73
C SER A 328 -6.40 3.95 11.17
N THR A 329 -7.11 3.45 12.18
CA THR A 329 -6.76 3.61 13.60
C THR A 329 -6.09 2.34 14.14
N TYR A 330 -6.60 1.16 13.76
CA TYR A 330 -6.14 -0.14 14.25
C TYR A 330 -5.61 -1.07 13.15
N GLY A 331 -5.62 -0.63 11.89
CA GLY A 331 -5.30 -1.49 10.75
C GLY A 331 -6.32 -2.61 10.63
N TRP A 332 -5.85 -3.86 10.58
CA TRP A 332 -6.70 -5.05 10.66
C TRP A 332 -7.02 -5.49 12.11
N GLY A 333 -6.52 -4.78 13.11
CA GLY A 333 -6.78 -5.05 14.52
C GLY A 333 -5.57 -5.51 15.32
N LEU A 334 -5.83 -5.98 16.54
CA LEU A 334 -4.83 -6.47 17.48
C LEU A 334 -4.35 -7.86 17.10
N VAL A 335 -3.04 -8.07 16.99
CA VAL A 335 -2.48 -9.38 16.65
C VAL A 335 -2.92 -10.47 17.65
N ASP A 336 -3.40 -11.62 17.14
CA ASP A 336 -3.82 -12.77 17.95
C ASP A 336 -3.00 -14.00 17.56
N ALA A 337 -2.14 -14.45 18.48
CA ALA A 337 -1.21 -15.56 18.25
C ALA A 337 -1.92 -16.90 18.02
N THR A 338 -2.96 -17.18 18.79
CA THR A 338 -3.69 -18.45 18.72
C THR A 338 -4.52 -18.52 17.44
N ALA A 339 -5.20 -17.43 17.07
CA ALA A 339 -5.97 -17.34 15.84
C ALA A 339 -5.05 -17.41 14.60
N ALA A 340 -3.89 -16.76 14.62
CA ALA A 340 -2.91 -16.84 13.54
C ALA A 340 -2.43 -18.27 13.32
N LEU A 341 -2.06 -18.97 14.40
CA LEU A 341 -1.67 -20.38 14.31
C LEU A 341 -2.78 -21.28 13.78
N ALA A 342 -4.05 -21.02 14.10
CA ALA A 342 -5.18 -21.79 13.59
C ALA A 342 -5.33 -21.72 12.05
N LYS A 343 -4.84 -20.64 11.42
CA LYS A 343 -4.85 -20.47 9.96
C LYS A 343 -3.73 -21.24 9.24
N VAL A 344 -2.67 -21.65 9.95
CA VAL A 344 -1.53 -22.37 9.35
C VAL A 344 -1.89 -23.82 9.08
N GLY A 345 -1.82 -24.23 7.81
CA GLY A 345 -2.11 -25.61 7.40
C GLY A 345 -3.59 -25.97 7.33
N ALA A 346 -4.49 -25.06 7.73
CA ALA A 346 -5.79 -24.98 7.08
C ALA A 346 -5.55 -24.77 5.57
N SER A 347 -6.46 -25.15 4.67
CA SER A 347 -6.39 -24.73 3.27
C SER A 347 -6.42 -23.20 3.27
N SER A 348 -5.24 -22.57 3.36
CA SER A 348 -5.16 -21.14 3.57
C SER A 348 -5.75 -20.48 2.34
N PRO A 349 -6.66 -19.51 2.52
CA PRO A 349 -7.07 -18.65 1.44
C PRO A 349 -5.80 -18.01 0.87
N VAL A 350 -5.41 -18.36 -0.36
CA VAL A 350 -4.23 -17.77 -1.00
C VAL A 350 -4.78 -16.66 -1.88
N SER A 351 -4.52 -15.41 -1.51
CA SER A 351 -4.80 -14.30 -2.42
C SER A 351 -4.06 -14.54 -3.74
N PRO A 352 -4.60 -14.15 -4.89
CA PRO A 352 -3.92 -14.38 -6.15
C PRO A 352 -2.60 -13.62 -6.24
N ALA A 353 -1.67 -14.11 -7.05
CA ALA A 353 -0.47 -13.34 -7.38
C ALA A 353 -0.84 -12.10 -8.23
N ALA A 354 -0.18 -10.97 -7.96
CA ALA A 354 -0.45 -9.72 -8.68
C ALA A 354 -0.11 -9.84 -10.18
N PRO A 355 -0.97 -9.30 -11.07
CA PRO A 355 -0.66 -9.25 -12.49
C PRO A 355 0.52 -8.30 -12.74
N THR A 356 1.27 -8.56 -13.81
CA THR A 356 2.47 -7.77 -14.17
C THR A 356 2.37 -7.26 -15.61
N ASN A 357 3.30 -6.41 -16.03
CA ASN A 357 3.39 -5.91 -17.42
C ASN A 357 2.08 -5.28 -17.93
N LEU A 358 1.39 -4.53 -17.07
CA LEU A 358 0.24 -3.75 -17.50
C LEU A 358 0.70 -2.71 -18.52
N ASN A 359 0.05 -2.72 -19.68
CA ASN A 359 0.25 -1.79 -20.78
C ASN A 359 -1.07 -1.09 -21.11
N ALA A 360 -0.99 0.20 -21.43
CA ALA A 360 -2.12 1.02 -21.85
C ALA A 360 -1.84 1.60 -23.25
N ASN A 361 -2.66 1.23 -24.23
CA ASN A 361 -2.51 1.63 -25.63
C ASN A 361 -3.69 2.50 -26.07
N THR A 362 -3.40 3.72 -26.54
CA THR A 362 -4.43 4.62 -27.05
C THR A 362 -5.05 4.08 -28.34
N ALA A 363 -6.38 3.90 -28.34
CA ALA A 363 -7.11 3.41 -29.51
C ALA A 363 -7.82 4.53 -30.27
N SER A 364 -8.40 5.51 -29.56
CA SER A 364 -9.13 6.64 -30.17
C SER A 364 -9.15 7.87 -29.27
N SER A 365 -9.95 8.88 -29.64
CA SER A 365 -10.22 10.04 -28.79
C SER A 365 -11.07 9.73 -27.56
N SER A 366 -11.66 8.54 -27.48
CA SER A 366 -12.55 8.14 -26.39
C SER A 366 -12.29 6.72 -25.87
N GLN A 367 -11.18 6.09 -26.27
CA GLN A 367 -10.87 4.71 -25.88
C GLN A 367 -9.37 4.46 -25.68
N ILE A 368 -9.05 3.72 -24.61
CA ILE A 368 -7.72 3.15 -24.33
C ILE A 368 -7.90 1.65 -24.08
N ASN A 369 -7.05 0.82 -24.70
CA ASN A 369 -7.03 -0.62 -24.51
C ASN A 369 -5.92 -1.01 -23.54
N LEU A 370 -6.26 -1.82 -22.54
CA LEU A 370 -5.35 -2.34 -21.53
C LEU A 370 -5.02 -3.81 -21.81
N SER A 371 -3.80 -4.21 -21.49
CA SER A 371 -3.36 -5.60 -21.48
C SER A 371 -2.36 -5.86 -20.35
N TRP A 372 -2.42 -7.01 -19.70
CA TRP A 372 -1.50 -7.40 -18.62
C TRP A 372 -1.12 -8.88 -18.71
N LEU A 373 -0.09 -9.27 -17.97
CA LEU A 373 0.32 -10.66 -17.79
C LEU A 373 -0.28 -11.22 -16.50
N ASP A 374 -1.09 -12.25 -16.65
CA ASP A 374 -1.61 -13.06 -15.55
C ASP A 374 -0.47 -13.85 -14.89
N LYS A 375 -0.46 -13.84 -13.55
CA LYS A 375 0.52 -14.55 -12.71
C LYS A 375 -0.15 -15.50 -11.72
N SER A 376 -1.47 -15.50 -11.67
CA SER A 376 -2.25 -16.36 -10.79
C SER A 376 -2.92 -17.47 -11.59
N GLY A 377 -3.29 -18.55 -10.89
CA GLY A 377 -4.20 -19.57 -11.43
C GLY A 377 -5.37 -19.84 -10.47
N ASN A 378 -5.48 -19.03 -9.42
CA ASN A 378 -6.42 -19.14 -8.33
C ASN A 378 -7.30 -17.88 -8.23
N GLU A 379 -7.24 -16.97 -9.20
CA GLU A 379 -8.08 -15.78 -9.27
C GLU A 379 -9.49 -16.11 -9.77
N THR A 380 -10.49 -15.45 -9.18
CA THR A 380 -11.84 -15.37 -9.71
C THR A 380 -11.93 -14.30 -10.81
N GLY A 381 -11.02 -13.32 -10.79
CA GLY A 381 -10.89 -12.33 -11.84
C GLY A 381 -9.93 -11.19 -11.51
N PHE A 382 -10.07 -10.08 -12.25
CA PHE A 382 -9.26 -8.88 -12.10
C PHE A 382 -10.13 -7.64 -11.93
N ARG A 383 -9.69 -6.69 -11.10
CA ARG A 383 -10.28 -5.36 -11.00
C ARG A 383 -9.39 -4.34 -11.69
N ILE A 384 -10.01 -3.45 -12.45
CA ILE A 384 -9.34 -2.42 -13.23
C ILE A 384 -9.60 -1.08 -12.57
N TRP A 385 -8.52 -0.36 -12.29
CA TRP A 385 -8.52 0.91 -11.59
C TRP A 385 -8.00 2.01 -12.51
N ARG A 386 -8.59 3.20 -12.43
CA ARG A 386 -8.22 4.35 -13.27
C ARG A 386 -8.17 5.63 -12.45
N CYS A 387 -7.18 6.47 -12.74
CA CYS A 387 -7.18 7.87 -12.34
C CYS A 387 -6.96 8.79 -13.55
N THR A 388 -7.39 10.06 -13.45
CA THR A 388 -7.32 11.06 -14.52
C THR A 388 -6.24 12.11 -14.22
N GLY A 389 -5.36 12.36 -15.18
CA GLY A 389 -4.20 13.26 -15.02
C GLY A 389 -2.86 12.51 -14.98
N SER A 390 -1.77 13.18 -15.34
CA SER A 390 -0.43 12.56 -15.34
C SER A 390 0.13 12.32 -13.94
N SER A 391 -0.31 13.12 -12.95
CA SER A 391 0.16 13.07 -11.57
C SER A 391 -0.89 12.56 -10.57
N CYS A 392 -2.00 11.98 -11.06
CA CYS A 392 -3.01 11.44 -10.17
C CYS A 392 -2.47 10.25 -9.37
N THR A 393 -2.93 10.16 -8.12
CA THR A 393 -2.59 9.12 -7.13
C THR A 393 -3.82 8.41 -6.57
N THR A 394 -5.00 9.02 -6.64
CA THR A 394 -6.28 8.40 -6.25
C THR A 394 -6.93 7.70 -7.43
N PHE A 395 -7.11 6.37 -7.35
CA PHE A 395 -7.70 5.55 -8.40
C PHE A 395 -9.11 5.10 -8.03
N ASP A 396 -10.01 5.11 -9.02
CA ASP A 396 -11.35 4.54 -8.91
C ASP A 396 -11.43 3.22 -9.66
N GLN A 397 -12.11 2.22 -9.09
CA GLN A 397 -12.41 0.98 -9.80
C GLN A 397 -13.43 1.26 -10.91
N ILE A 398 -13.05 0.95 -12.15
CA ILE A 398 -13.90 1.19 -13.33
C ILE A 398 -14.51 -0.10 -13.91
N ALA A 399 -13.93 -1.26 -13.62
CA ALA A 399 -14.42 -2.53 -14.12
C ALA A 399 -13.90 -3.73 -13.32
N THR A 400 -14.58 -4.86 -13.52
CA THR A 400 -14.14 -6.18 -13.10
C THR A 400 -14.27 -7.13 -14.28
N VAL A 401 -13.26 -7.94 -14.53
CA VAL A 401 -13.26 -9.01 -15.55
C VAL A 401 -13.10 -10.37 -14.88
N GLY A 402 -13.52 -11.43 -15.56
CA GLY A 402 -13.43 -12.79 -15.04
C GLY A 402 -12.00 -13.36 -15.02
N ALA A 403 -11.86 -14.55 -14.44
CA ALA A 403 -10.61 -15.30 -14.37
C ALA A 403 -9.93 -15.45 -15.74
N ASN A 404 -8.60 -15.49 -15.76
CA ASN A 404 -7.75 -15.60 -16.96
C ASN A 404 -7.95 -14.52 -18.05
N VAL A 405 -8.77 -13.48 -17.81
CA VAL A 405 -8.90 -12.36 -18.73
C VAL A 405 -7.71 -11.42 -18.56
N THR A 406 -7.01 -11.14 -19.66
CA THR A 406 -5.75 -10.37 -19.68
C THR A 406 -5.83 -9.06 -20.45
N SER A 407 -7.04 -8.58 -20.77
CA SER A 407 -7.25 -7.32 -21.48
C SER A 407 -8.58 -6.66 -21.14
N TYR A 408 -8.64 -5.33 -21.31
CA TYR A 408 -9.85 -4.54 -21.10
C TYR A 408 -9.89 -3.31 -22.02
N ALA A 409 -11.05 -3.04 -22.64
CA ALA A 409 -11.27 -1.88 -23.49
C ALA A 409 -11.99 -0.78 -22.71
N ASN A 410 -11.29 0.28 -22.33
CA ASN A 410 -11.87 1.39 -21.57
C ASN A 410 -12.43 2.46 -22.52
N THR A 411 -13.75 2.49 -22.70
CA THR A 411 -14.46 3.40 -23.61
C THR A 411 -15.10 4.59 -22.91
N GLY A 412 -15.53 5.62 -23.66
CA GLY A 412 -16.24 6.78 -23.12
C GLY A 412 -15.33 7.81 -22.46
N LEU A 413 -14.05 7.82 -22.82
CA LEU A 413 -13.05 8.75 -22.30
C LEU A 413 -13.17 10.14 -22.93
N LEU A 414 -12.65 11.14 -22.23
CA LEU A 414 -12.51 12.49 -22.76
C LEU A 414 -11.32 12.54 -23.73
N ALA A 415 -11.42 13.34 -24.79
CA ALA A 415 -10.37 13.53 -25.76
C ALA A 415 -9.18 14.32 -25.18
N SER A 416 -7.99 14.12 -25.75
CA SER A 416 -6.74 14.78 -25.31
C SER A 416 -6.49 14.72 -23.80
N THR A 417 -6.91 13.62 -23.15
CA THR A 417 -6.89 13.48 -21.69
C THR A 417 -5.98 12.32 -21.29
N THR A 418 -5.11 12.58 -20.32
CA THR A 418 -4.20 11.56 -19.76
C THR A 418 -4.92 10.73 -18.71
N TYR A 419 -4.77 9.41 -18.78
CA TYR A 419 -5.27 8.46 -17.80
C TYR A 419 -4.14 7.54 -17.34
N ARG A 420 -4.15 7.18 -16.05
CA ARG A 420 -3.30 6.13 -15.47
C ARG A 420 -4.15 4.96 -15.03
N TYR A 421 -3.59 3.76 -15.12
CA TYR A 421 -4.26 2.50 -14.83
C TYR A 421 -3.42 1.60 -13.93
N GLN A 422 -4.09 0.83 -13.10
CA GLN A 422 -3.56 -0.30 -12.33
C GLN A 422 -4.57 -1.44 -12.37
N VAL A 423 -4.09 -2.67 -12.20
CA VAL A 423 -4.94 -3.88 -12.16
C VAL A 423 -4.48 -4.75 -11.00
N ASN A 424 -5.42 -5.31 -10.24
CA ASN A 424 -5.15 -6.36 -9.26
C ASN A 424 -6.05 -7.58 -9.52
N ALA A 425 -5.56 -8.75 -9.14
CA ALA A 425 -6.31 -10.01 -9.18
C ALA A 425 -7.08 -10.18 -7.87
N TYR A 426 -8.21 -10.89 -7.90
CA TYR A 426 -8.99 -11.19 -6.71
C TYR A 426 -9.59 -12.59 -6.78
N ASN A 427 -9.85 -13.18 -5.61
CA ASN A 427 -10.67 -14.37 -5.44
C ASN A 427 -11.53 -14.24 -4.17
N ASN A 428 -12.17 -15.32 -3.73
CA ASN A 428 -12.96 -15.31 -2.49
C ASN A 428 -12.09 -15.21 -1.23
N ASP A 429 -10.79 -15.40 -1.40
CA ASP A 429 -9.79 -15.57 -0.36
C ASP A 429 -9.04 -14.24 -0.10
N GLY A 430 -9.00 -13.33 -1.08
CA GLY A 430 -8.41 -12.01 -0.95
C GLY A 430 -8.13 -11.32 -2.30
N GLU A 431 -7.42 -10.21 -2.21
CA GLU A 431 -6.95 -9.43 -3.36
C GLU A 431 -5.43 -9.47 -3.43
N SER A 432 -4.89 -9.48 -4.65
CA SER A 432 -3.47 -9.28 -4.85
C SER A 432 -3.09 -7.80 -4.67
N GLU A 433 -1.79 -7.55 -4.54
CA GLU A 433 -1.20 -6.24 -4.83
C GLU A 433 -1.55 -5.75 -6.25
N TYR A 434 -1.38 -4.45 -6.48
CA TYR A 434 -1.56 -3.86 -7.81
C TYR A 434 -0.40 -4.19 -8.75
N SER A 435 -0.70 -4.25 -10.05
CA SER A 435 0.31 -4.23 -11.11
C SER A 435 1.12 -2.92 -11.11
N ASN A 436 2.15 -2.87 -11.95
CA ASN A 436 2.73 -1.59 -12.36
C ASN A 436 1.65 -0.62 -12.87
N ALA A 437 1.87 0.68 -12.69
CA ALA A 437 1.00 1.68 -13.30
C ALA A 437 1.30 1.83 -14.80
N ALA A 438 0.26 1.97 -15.62
CA ALA A 438 0.37 2.25 -17.05
C ALA A 438 -0.34 3.57 -17.39
N THR A 439 0.28 4.40 -18.22
CA THR A 439 -0.23 5.74 -18.58
C THR A 439 -0.45 5.83 -20.08
N ALA A 440 -1.57 6.42 -20.50
CA ALA A 440 -1.85 6.73 -21.90
C ALA A 440 -2.67 8.01 -22.03
N VAL A 441 -2.56 8.67 -23.19
CA VAL A 441 -3.30 9.90 -23.52
C VAL A 441 -4.24 9.61 -24.68
N THR A 442 -5.53 9.93 -24.53
CA THR A 442 -6.49 9.80 -25.63
C THR A 442 -6.16 10.75 -26.78
N GLN A 443 -6.54 10.37 -28.00
CA GLN A 443 -6.34 11.24 -29.16
C GLN A 443 -7.19 12.51 -29.07
N ALA A 444 -6.84 13.52 -29.86
CA ALA A 444 -7.71 14.68 -30.05
C ALA A 444 -9.06 14.28 -30.65
N ALA A 445 -10.13 14.98 -30.25
CA ALA A 445 -11.43 14.79 -30.87
C ALA A 445 -11.34 15.15 -32.36
N PRO A 446 -12.07 14.44 -33.25
CA PRO A 446 -12.14 14.81 -34.65
C PRO A 446 -12.66 16.26 -34.80
N ALA A 447 -12.07 17.04 -35.70
CA ALA A 447 -12.53 18.40 -35.96
C ALA A 447 -13.82 18.41 -36.81
N ALA A 448 -14.67 19.42 -36.59
CA ALA A 448 -15.71 19.76 -37.57
C ALA A 448 -15.05 20.14 -38.90
N PRO A 449 -15.74 19.97 -40.05
CA PRO A 449 -15.12 20.27 -41.33
C PRO A 449 -14.90 21.77 -41.53
N ASP A 450 -13.98 22.12 -42.41
CA ASP A 450 -13.80 23.50 -42.86
C ASP A 450 -15.02 23.97 -43.67
N ALA A 451 -15.35 25.25 -43.55
CA ALA A 451 -16.49 25.81 -44.25
C ALA A 451 -16.22 25.87 -45.77
N PRO A 452 -17.20 25.50 -46.62
CA PRO A 452 -17.07 25.73 -48.06
C PRO A 452 -16.98 27.24 -48.35
N THR A 453 -16.34 27.59 -49.45
CA THR A 453 -16.18 28.98 -49.89
C THR A 453 -16.66 29.15 -51.33
N ASN A 454 -16.61 30.39 -51.85
CA ASN A 454 -16.96 30.70 -53.24
C ASN A 454 -18.34 30.18 -53.68
N LEU A 455 -19.33 30.19 -52.78
CA LEU A 455 -20.69 29.86 -53.15
C LEU A 455 -21.16 30.85 -54.23
N THR A 456 -21.72 30.34 -55.32
CA THR A 456 -22.38 31.13 -56.36
C THR A 456 -23.79 30.58 -56.60
N ALA A 457 -24.70 31.46 -57.03
CA ALA A 457 -26.06 31.09 -57.40
C ALA A 457 -26.42 31.70 -58.75
N THR A 458 -26.73 30.85 -59.74
CA THR A 458 -27.01 31.27 -61.11
C THR A 458 -28.41 30.86 -61.53
N ALA A 459 -29.22 31.81 -62.00
CA ALA A 459 -30.57 31.52 -62.49
C ALA A 459 -30.52 30.81 -63.85
N PHE A 460 -30.78 29.50 -63.83
CA PHE A 460 -30.76 28.64 -65.01
C PHE A 460 -32.05 28.77 -65.84
N SER A 461 -33.21 28.80 -65.17
CA SER A 461 -34.51 28.88 -65.82
C SER A 461 -35.52 29.68 -65.00
N ARG A 462 -36.79 29.69 -65.44
CA ARG A 462 -37.91 30.29 -64.69
C ARG A 462 -38.23 29.55 -63.38
N ASN A 463 -37.70 28.34 -63.17
CA ASN A 463 -38.00 27.53 -61.97
C ASN A 463 -36.76 26.80 -61.40
N GLN A 464 -35.56 27.22 -61.79
CA GLN A 464 -34.30 26.59 -61.36
C GLN A 464 -33.20 27.63 -61.12
N ILE A 465 -32.47 27.44 -60.02
CA ILE A 465 -31.21 28.13 -59.70
C ILE A 465 -30.16 27.05 -59.42
N ASP A 466 -29.02 27.13 -60.09
CA ASP A 466 -27.89 26.23 -59.86
C ASP A 466 -26.89 26.87 -58.92
N LEU A 467 -26.40 26.09 -57.96
CA LEU A 467 -25.43 26.46 -56.95
C LEU A 467 -24.11 25.74 -57.22
N THR A 468 -22.99 26.44 -57.07
CA THR A 468 -21.65 25.84 -57.03
C THR A 468 -20.84 26.43 -55.88
N TRP A 469 -19.93 25.67 -55.27
CA TRP A 469 -19.06 26.13 -54.19
C TRP A 469 -17.70 25.43 -54.26
N THR A 470 -16.72 25.95 -53.53
CA THR A 470 -15.42 25.30 -53.30
C THR A 470 -15.49 24.46 -52.04
N ASP A 471 -15.09 23.19 -52.16
CA ASP A 471 -14.83 22.32 -51.02
C ASP A 471 -13.45 22.63 -50.43
N ASN A 472 -13.40 22.88 -49.13
CA ASN A 472 -12.16 23.13 -48.40
C ASN A 472 -11.87 22.05 -47.35
N ALA A 473 -12.76 21.07 -47.20
CA ALA A 473 -12.62 20.00 -46.23
C ALA A 473 -12.21 18.69 -46.94
N GLY A 474 -11.53 17.82 -46.20
CA GLY A 474 -11.33 16.42 -46.60
C GLY A 474 -11.91 15.41 -45.59
N ASN A 475 -12.59 15.93 -44.56
CA ASN A 475 -13.14 15.17 -43.43
C ASN A 475 -14.67 15.35 -43.30
N GLU A 476 -15.32 15.91 -44.32
CA GLU A 476 -16.76 16.09 -44.41
C GLU A 476 -17.47 14.82 -44.88
N THR A 477 -18.65 14.56 -44.32
CA THR A 477 -19.59 13.56 -44.83
C THR A 477 -20.46 14.15 -45.96
N GLY A 478 -20.57 15.48 -46.01
CA GLY A 478 -21.23 16.19 -47.08
C GLY A 478 -21.57 17.64 -46.75
N PHE A 479 -22.50 18.21 -47.51
CA PHE A 479 -22.90 19.61 -47.42
C PHE A 479 -24.40 19.77 -47.19
N LYS A 480 -24.79 20.66 -46.27
CA LYS A 480 -26.18 21.08 -46.03
C LYS A 480 -26.43 22.38 -46.76
N ILE A 481 -27.45 22.38 -47.62
CA ILE A 481 -27.82 23.52 -48.44
C ILE A 481 -29.09 24.14 -47.87
N GLU A 482 -29.04 25.42 -47.54
CA GLU A 482 -30.18 26.17 -47.02
C GLU A 482 -30.62 27.29 -47.95
N ARG A 483 -31.94 27.56 -47.94
CA ARG A 483 -32.57 28.58 -48.78
C ARG A 483 -33.54 29.46 -47.98
N CYS A 484 -33.57 30.74 -48.34
CA CYS A 484 -34.54 31.73 -47.89
C CYS A 484 -35.26 32.34 -49.11
N LYS A 485 -36.58 32.55 -49.06
CA LYS A 485 -37.37 33.17 -50.15
C LYS A 485 -37.53 34.68 -49.90
N GLY A 486 -37.08 35.51 -50.84
CA GLY A 486 -37.12 36.98 -50.76
C GLY A 486 -35.73 37.60 -50.64
N ALA A 487 -35.55 38.79 -51.23
CA ALA A 487 -34.25 39.47 -51.33
C ALA A 487 -33.62 39.82 -49.97
N THR A 488 -34.44 40.03 -48.95
CA THR A 488 -34.03 40.41 -47.58
C THR A 488 -34.33 39.34 -46.54
N CYS A 489 -34.78 38.16 -46.97
CA CYS A 489 -35.16 37.06 -46.09
C CYS A 489 -34.00 36.61 -45.22
N THR A 490 -34.25 36.33 -43.94
CA THR A 490 -33.26 35.85 -42.95
C THR A 490 -33.57 34.47 -42.37
N ASN A 491 -34.80 33.97 -42.56
CA ASN A 491 -35.22 32.65 -42.08
C ASN A 491 -34.90 31.52 -43.09
N PHE A 492 -33.68 30.99 -43.00
CA PHE A 492 -33.20 29.92 -43.89
C PHE A 492 -33.78 28.56 -43.50
N THR A 493 -34.06 27.74 -44.52
CA THR A 493 -34.52 26.36 -44.36
C THR A 493 -33.61 25.42 -45.13
N GLN A 494 -33.20 24.30 -44.53
CA GLN A 494 -32.44 23.27 -45.24
C GLN A 494 -33.32 22.64 -46.32
N ILE A 495 -32.88 22.71 -47.57
CA ILE A 495 -33.61 22.18 -48.73
C ILE A 495 -32.99 20.90 -49.27
N ALA A 496 -31.71 20.64 -48.98
CA ALA A 496 -31.00 19.45 -49.40
C ALA A 496 -29.78 19.19 -48.51
N ALA A 497 -29.33 17.94 -48.54
CA ALA A 497 -27.99 17.54 -48.15
C ALA A 497 -27.39 16.72 -49.30
N VAL A 498 -26.15 17.00 -49.66
CA VAL A 498 -25.38 16.24 -50.67
C VAL A 498 -24.22 15.50 -50.00
N GLY A 499 -23.68 14.48 -50.64
CA GLY A 499 -22.55 13.70 -50.13
C GLY A 499 -21.22 14.46 -50.15
N ALA A 500 -20.18 13.83 -49.60
CA ALA A 500 -18.80 14.33 -49.58
C ALA A 500 -18.28 14.67 -50.99
N ASN A 501 -17.38 15.65 -51.09
CA ASN A 501 -16.79 16.14 -52.34
C ASN A 501 -17.76 16.65 -53.43
N ILE A 502 -19.07 16.73 -53.15
CA ILE A 502 -20.03 17.35 -54.07
C ILE A 502 -19.93 18.86 -53.95
N THR A 503 -19.73 19.54 -55.07
CA THR A 503 -19.52 21.00 -55.17
C THR A 503 -20.58 21.73 -55.97
N ALA A 504 -21.68 21.06 -56.33
CA ALA A 504 -22.78 21.64 -57.10
C ALA A 504 -24.15 21.09 -56.70
N TYR A 505 -25.20 21.92 -56.83
CA TYR A 505 -26.59 21.53 -56.58
C TYR A 505 -27.59 22.34 -57.42
N SER A 506 -28.52 21.64 -58.07
CA SER A 506 -29.60 22.26 -58.84
C SER A 506 -30.88 22.37 -58.03
N ASN A 507 -31.24 23.60 -57.64
CA ASN A 507 -32.47 23.86 -56.91
C ASN A 507 -33.64 24.11 -57.87
N THR A 508 -34.52 23.13 -58.02
CA THR A 508 -35.65 23.14 -58.97
C THR A 508 -36.98 23.49 -58.30
N ARG A 509 -38.06 23.56 -59.10
CA ARG A 509 -39.45 23.86 -58.64
C ARG A 509 -39.60 25.22 -57.96
N LEU A 510 -38.79 26.19 -58.38
CA LEU A 510 -38.86 27.57 -57.90
C LEU A 510 -39.98 28.36 -58.58
N SER A 511 -40.49 29.39 -57.91
CA SER A 511 -41.44 30.32 -58.51
C SER A 511 -40.72 31.26 -59.46
N LYS A 512 -41.29 31.53 -60.64
CA LYS A 512 -40.73 32.48 -61.63
C LYS A 512 -40.61 33.89 -61.07
N ASN A 513 -39.67 34.67 -61.61
CA ASN A 513 -39.38 36.05 -61.19
C ASN A 513 -39.28 36.22 -59.65
N THR A 514 -38.76 35.23 -58.92
CA THR A 514 -38.67 35.23 -57.46
C THR A 514 -37.23 35.17 -57.01
N THR A 515 -36.87 36.05 -56.07
CA THR A 515 -35.54 36.10 -55.46
C THR A 515 -35.40 35.08 -54.33
N TYR A 516 -34.28 34.37 -54.31
CA TYR A 516 -33.91 33.42 -53.27
C TYR A 516 -32.49 33.71 -52.78
N ARG A 517 -32.25 33.48 -51.49
CA ARG A 517 -30.92 33.55 -50.85
C ARG A 517 -30.47 32.14 -50.45
N TYR A 518 -29.18 31.87 -50.54
CA TYR A 518 -28.58 30.57 -50.24
C TYR A 518 -27.37 30.69 -49.33
N ARG A 519 -27.18 29.69 -48.47
CA ARG A 519 -25.95 29.44 -47.72
C ARG A 519 -25.72 27.95 -47.61
N ILE A 520 -24.46 27.54 -47.55
CA ILE A 520 -24.07 26.12 -47.47
C ILE A 520 -23.08 25.95 -46.31
N ARG A 521 -23.12 24.81 -45.63
CA ARG A 521 -22.11 24.40 -44.65
C ARG A 521 -21.75 22.93 -44.84
N ALA A 522 -20.51 22.57 -44.57
CA ALA A 522 -20.07 21.18 -44.50
C ALA A 522 -20.51 20.55 -43.17
N TYR A 523 -20.62 19.22 -43.12
CA TYR A 523 -20.90 18.49 -41.90
C TYR A 523 -20.20 17.14 -41.84
N ASN A 524 -19.86 16.69 -40.64
CA ASN A 524 -19.43 15.33 -40.33
C ASN A 524 -19.97 14.92 -38.95
N ALA A 525 -19.51 13.79 -38.41
CA ALA A 525 -19.91 13.31 -37.09
C ALA A 525 -19.49 14.24 -35.93
N ALA A 526 -18.44 15.05 -36.11
CA ALA A 526 -17.98 16.02 -35.11
C ALA A 526 -18.81 17.32 -35.10
N GLY A 527 -19.57 17.61 -36.15
CA GLY A 527 -20.46 18.77 -36.19
C GLY A 527 -20.60 19.39 -37.59
N ASN A 528 -21.09 20.63 -37.63
CA ASN A 528 -21.14 21.40 -38.87
C ASN A 528 -20.07 22.49 -38.86
N SER A 529 -19.56 22.82 -40.04
CA SER A 529 -18.75 24.01 -40.26
C SER A 529 -19.56 25.30 -40.05
N ALA A 530 -18.88 26.45 -40.09
CA ALA A 530 -19.53 27.73 -40.38
C ALA A 530 -20.23 27.69 -41.77
N TYR A 531 -21.15 28.61 -42.00
CA TYR A 531 -21.76 28.78 -43.32
C TYR A 531 -20.83 29.54 -44.26
N THR A 532 -20.99 29.33 -45.57
CA THR A 532 -20.53 30.26 -46.61
C THR A 532 -21.17 31.64 -46.41
N ASP A 533 -20.61 32.64 -47.10
CA ASP A 533 -21.35 33.87 -47.37
C ASP A 533 -22.70 33.59 -48.05
N ILE A 534 -23.66 34.47 -47.80
CA ILE A 534 -24.99 34.38 -48.39
C ILE A 534 -24.97 34.92 -49.81
N VAL A 535 -25.37 34.10 -50.78
CA VAL A 535 -25.60 34.55 -52.17
C VAL A 535 -27.06 34.70 -52.49
N THR A 536 -27.37 35.55 -53.47
CA THR A 536 -28.74 35.87 -53.89
C THR A 536 -28.89 35.69 -55.40
N ALA A 537 -29.99 35.06 -55.83
CA ALA A 537 -30.34 34.93 -57.24
C ALA A 537 -31.85 35.01 -57.46
N THR A 538 -32.26 35.54 -58.61
CA THR A 538 -33.67 35.68 -59.01
C THR A 538 -33.93 34.81 -60.24
N THR A 539 -34.90 33.90 -60.15
CA THR A 539 -35.31 33.06 -61.28
C THR A 539 -35.77 33.91 -62.47
N ARG A 540 -35.63 33.42 -63.69
CA ARG A 540 -36.04 34.14 -64.91
C ARG A 540 -37.56 34.39 -64.95
N ARG A 541 -37.98 35.37 -65.76
CA ARG A 541 -39.39 35.79 -65.93
C ARG A 541 -40.24 34.72 -66.62
#